data_AF-A0A9E3MVL0-F1
#
_entry.id   AF-A0A9E3MVL0-F1
#
_cell.length_a   1.000
_cell.length_b   1.000
_cell.length_c   1.000
_cell.angle_alpha   90.00
_cell.angle_beta   90.00
_cell.angle_gamma   90.00
#
_symmetry.space_group_name_H-M   'P 1'
#
loop_
_entity.id
_entity.type
_entity.pdbx_description
1 polymer ?
#
loop_
_entity_poly.entity_id
_entity_poly.type
_entity_poly.pdbx_seq_one_letter_code
_entity_poly.pdbx_strand_id
1 'polypeptide(L)'
;MDSDGTRDARGTHANPVPRARSDMPPMPSQAPGVPPMPDGSAFLSWLRAPRPEAAPGVWRFGHRPRPEKEPEEIPTRQLLTGAVIGFLCGWLLCSLLDNGYLGDYWFWPWFVLAPDSWTHGQAGWLGALSYVYKWLFFAGIFAIFGKISRWGEVWRRFGPPAWRRAVPAHEPPPAPEQDPAEWPQLRAAGAVDAAERLAAEARAGKMRDVDHARISRAWQGVRSGRFGLATFTGAVLQDGAAACLHPSGERDLPARLARHDLLTGQVRLGTTADDAR
;
A
#
# COMPACT_ATOMS: atom_id res chain seq x y z
N MET A 1 -84.17 69.19 26.59
CA MET A 1 -83.65 70.00 25.47
C MET A 1 -82.23 69.50 25.27
N ASP A 2 -81.87 68.71 24.27
CA ASP A 2 -82.46 68.30 22.99
C ASP A 2 -81.75 66.97 22.65
N SER A 3 -82.48 65.89 22.38
CA SER A 3 -82.81 65.37 21.04
C SER A 3 -81.72 64.48 20.44
N ASP A 4 -82.17 63.44 19.75
CA ASP A 4 -81.45 62.41 18.99
C ASP A 4 -80.73 61.31 19.81
N GLY A 5 -80.96 60.02 19.57
CA GLY A 5 -81.61 59.38 18.45
C GLY A 5 -81.05 57.97 18.30
N THR A 6 -81.85 56.97 18.67
CA THR A 6 -81.82 55.57 18.18
C THR A 6 -81.42 55.48 16.71
N ARG A 7 -80.68 54.50 16.17
CA ARG A 7 -80.61 53.05 16.40
C ARG A 7 -79.52 52.45 15.49
N ASP A 8 -79.04 51.26 15.87
CA ASP A 8 -78.55 50.17 15.03
C ASP A 8 -77.37 50.40 14.05
N ALA A 9 -76.28 49.66 14.25
CA ALA A 9 -76.12 48.37 13.60
C ALA A 9 -74.72 47.74 13.86
N ARG A 10 -74.74 46.51 14.39
CA ARG A 10 -74.12 45.35 13.74
C ARG A 10 -72.60 45.41 13.49
N GLY A 11 -71.87 44.88 14.48
CA GLY A 11 -70.90 43.80 14.24
C GLY A 11 -69.51 44.17 13.76
N THR A 12 -68.56 44.25 14.69
CA THR A 12 -67.20 43.77 14.44
C THR A 12 -66.59 43.24 15.72
N HIS A 13 -66.21 41.96 15.68
CA HIS A 13 -65.56 41.22 16.74
C HIS A 13 -64.34 41.96 17.31
N ALA A 14 -64.32 42.18 18.63
CA ALA A 14 -63.10 42.47 19.36
C ALA A 14 -62.28 41.19 19.44
N ASN A 15 -61.17 41.16 18.72
CA ASN A 15 -60.21 40.06 18.69
C ASN A 15 -59.66 39.82 20.12
N PRO A 16 -59.83 38.61 20.71
CA PRO A 16 -59.16 38.28 21.95
C PRO A 16 -57.67 38.04 21.69
N VAL A 17 -56.82 38.82 22.36
CA VAL A 17 -55.36 38.70 22.30
C VAL A 17 -54.96 37.27 22.73
N PRO A 18 -54.26 36.48 21.89
CA PRO A 18 -53.84 35.14 22.27
C PRO A 18 -52.74 35.20 23.35
N ARG A 19 -52.99 34.56 24.50
CA ARG A 19 -51.94 34.22 25.46
C ARG A 19 -50.88 33.38 24.73
N ALA A 20 -49.66 33.88 24.64
CA ALA A 20 -48.51 33.12 24.17
C ALA A 20 -48.37 31.88 25.08
N ARG A 21 -48.65 30.71 24.52
CA ARG A 21 -48.22 29.44 25.09
C ARG A 21 -46.71 29.39 24.88
N SER A 22 -45.97 29.23 25.97
CA SER A 22 -44.54 29.02 25.96
C SER A 22 -44.23 27.67 25.32
N ASP A 23 -44.21 27.62 23.99
CA ASP A 23 -43.58 26.53 23.23
C ASP A 23 -42.07 26.69 23.38
N MET A 24 -41.56 26.33 24.56
CA MET A 24 -40.13 26.12 24.71
C MET A 24 -39.76 24.89 23.86
N PRO A 25 -38.80 25.02 22.91
CA PRO A 25 -38.26 23.85 22.23
C PRO A 25 -37.71 22.86 23.27
N PRO A 26 -37.75 21.54 23.00
CA PRO A 26 -37.21 20.55 23.91
C PRO A 26 -35.77 20.93 24.25
N MET A 27 -35.52 21.09 25.54
CA MET A 27 -34.20 21.47 26.06
C MET A 27 -33.19 20.43 25.56
N PRO A 28 -32.14 20.83 24.83
CA PRO A 28 -31.14 19.87 24.36
C PRO A 28 -30.54 19.15 25.56
N SER A 29 -30.60 17.81 25.56
CA SER A 29 -30.07 16.98 26.66
C SER A 29 -28.55 17.02 26.80
N GLN A 30 -27.86 17.85 26.01
CA GLN A 30 -26.42 18.06 26.10
C GLN A 30 -26.13 19.50 26.52
N ALA A 31 -25.41 19.62 27.63
CA ALA A 31 -24.81 20.86 28.07
C ALA A 31 -23.87 21.40 26.97
N PRO A 32 -23.97 22.68 26.57
CA PRO A 32 -23.04 23.29 25.63
C PRO A 32 -21.61 23.24 26.21
N GLY A 33 -20.72 22.48 25.57
CA GLY A 33 -19.31 22.40 25.95
C GLY A 33 -18.75 20.98 26.18
N VAL A 34 -19.58 19.94 26.16
CA VAL A 34 -19.07 18.57 26.08
C VAL A 34 -18.63 18.31 24.63
N PRO A 35 -17.34 18.03 24.37
CA PRO A 35 -16.90 17.63 23.03
C PRO A 35 -17.76 16.44 22.57
N PRO A 36 -18.20 16.39 21.30
CA PRO A 36 -18.88 15.19 20.80
C PRO A 36 -18.02 13.97 21.12
N MET A 37 -18.62 12.92 21.69
CA MET A 37 -17.88 11.68 21.92
C MET A 37 -17.25 11.29 20.59
N PRO A 38 -15.93 11.03 20.54
CA PRO A 38 -15.29 10.66 19.30
C PRO A 38 -15.97 9.40 18.76
N ASP A 39 -16.40 9.44 17.50
CA ASP A 39 -16.96 8.26 16.85
C ASP A 39 -15.94 7.11 16.95
N GLY A 40 -16.40 5.92 17.35
CA GLY A 40 -15.57 4.73 17.42
C GLY A 40 -14.93 4.35 16.08
N SER A 41 -15.38 4.98 14.98
CA SER A 41 -14.85 4.84 13.63
C SER A 41 -13.35 5.09 13.54
N ALA A 42 -12.80 6.09 14.24
CA ALA A 42 -11.37 6.40 14.19
C ALA A 42 -10.52 5.29 14.84
N PHE A 43 -10.93 4.83 16.02
CA PHE A 43 -10.29 3.71 16.72
C PHE A 43 -10.41 2.41 15.94
N LEU A 44 -11.61 2.08 15.44
CA LEU A 44 -11.85 0.88 14.64
C LEU A 44 -11.07 0.89 13.33
N SER A 45 -10.94 2.05 12.68
CA SER A 45 -10.11 2.20 11.48
C SER A 45 -8.64 1.99 11.78
N TRP A 46 -8.14 2.51 12.92
CA TRP A 46 -6.78 2.24 13.38
C TRP A 46 -6.57 0.75 13.69
N LEU A 47 -7.54 0.10 14.34
CA LEU A 47 -7.44 -1.31 14.73
C LEU A 47 -7.40 -2.22 13.50
N ARG A 48 -8.30 -1.99 12.53
CA ARG A 48 -8.41 -2.76 11.28
C ARG A 48 -7.37 -2.41 10.22
N ALA A 49 -6.53 -1.40 10.44
CA ALA A 49 -5.52 -1.02 9.46
C ALA A 49 -4.54 -2.19 9.20
N PRO A 50 -4.21 -2.48 7.93
CA PRO A 50 -3.29 -3.56 7.59
C PRO A 50 -1.89 -3.28 8.15
N ARG A 51 -1.27 -4.33 8.69
CA ARG A 51 0.08 -4.31 9.28
C ARG A 51 0.90 -5.51 8.77
N PRO A 52 1.26 -5.53 7.48
CA PRO A 52 2.04 -6.63 6.92
C PRO A 52 3.37 -6.78 7.66
N GLU A 53 3.93 -7.99 7.64
CA GLU A 53 5.30 -8.20 8.10
C GLU A 53 6.26 -7.44 7.19
N ALA A 54 7.23 -6.77 7.81
CA ALA A 54 8.19 -5.93 7.14
C ALA A 54 9.54 -6.04 7.86
N ALA A 55 10.61 -5.63 7.19
CA ALA A 55 11.95 -5.64 7.77
C ALA A 55 12.00 -4.82 9.08
N PRO A 56 12.89 -5.18 10.03
CA PRO A 56 13.13 -4.37 11.22
C PRO A 56 13.37 -2.91 10.88
N GLY A 57 12.70 -1.99 11.59
CA GLY A 57 12.78 -0.54 11.33
C GLY A 57 11.73 0.01 10.35
N VAL A 58 10.98 -0.83 9.65
CA VAL A 58 9.87 -0.39 8.79
C VAL A 58 8.62 -0.14 9.61
N TRP A 59 8.02 1.04 9.42
CA TRP A 59 6.75 1.41 10.02
C TRP A 59 5.61 0.59 9.40
N ARG A 60 4.97 -0.31 10.19
CA ARG A 60 3.99 -1.30 9.68
C ARG A 60 2.57 -0.76 9.53
N PHE A 61 2.18 0.24 10.32
CA PHE A 61 0.83 0.79 10.29
C PHE A 61 0.53 1.43 8.93
N GLY A 62 -0.35 0.79 8.15
CA GLY A 62 -0.68 1.20 6.79
C GLY A 62 0.44 0.98 5.77
N HIS A 63 1.42 0.15 6.10
CA HIS A 63 2.50 -0.20 5.19
C HIS A 63 1.94 -0.95 3.99
N ARG A 64 2.22 -0.46 2.79
CA ARG A 64 1.97 -1.18 1.55
C ARG A 64 3.31 -1.74 1.08
N PRO A 65 3.52 -3.07 1.10
CA PRO A 65 4.77 -3.63 0.63
C PRO A 65 4.97 -3.20 -0.82
N ARG A 66 6.19 -2.76 -1.13
CA ARG A 66 6.55 -2.46 -2.52
C ARG A 66 6.34 -3.74 -3.32
N PRO A 67 5.53 -3.72 -4.40
CA PRO A 67 5.42 -4.88 -5.26
C PRO A 67 6.82 -5.22 -5.79
N GLU A 68 7.22 -6.49 -5.68
CA GLU A 68 8.54 -6.97 -6.13
C GLU A 68 8.80 -6.74 -7.62
N LYS A 69 7.73 -6.48 -8.39
CA LYS A 69 7.79 -6.02 -9.77
C LYS A 69 7.28 -4.59 -9.82
N GLU A 70 8.17 -3.66 -10.14
CA GLU A 70 7.77 -2.35 -10.62
C GLU A 70 6.77 -2.53 -11.77
N PRO A 71 5.66 -1.77 -11.80
CA PRO A 71 4.69 -1.84 -12.89
C PRO A 71 5.43 -1.71 -14.22
N GLU A 72 5.16 -2.65 -15.12
CA GLU A 72 5.81 -2.78 -16.43
C GLU A 72 5.56 -1.51 -17.27
N GLU A 73 6.45 -0.52 -17.18
CA GLU A 73 6.33 0.73 -17.97
C GLU A 73 6.50 0.49 -19.47
N ILE A 74 7.06 -0.66 -19.87
CA ILE A 74 7.37 -0.96 -21.27
C ILE A 74 6.75 -2.32 -21.64
N PRO A 75 5.66 -2.32 -22.44
CA PRO A 75 4.98 -3.54 -22.82
C PRO A 75 5.94 -4.48 -23.55
N THR A 76 5.98 -5.74 -23.11
CA THR A 76 6.82 -6.82 -23.67
C THR A 76 6.80 -6.85 -25.21
N ARG A 77 5.64 -6.56 -25.82
CA ARG A 77 5.47 -6.50 -27.26
C ARG A 77 6.33 -5.42 -27.92
N GLN A 78 6.37 -4.21 -27.37
CA GLN A 78 7.15 -3.10 -27.92
C GLN A 78 8.65 -3.35 -27.82
N LEU A 79 9.09 -4.05 -26.77
CA LEU A 79 10.47 -4.45 -26.58
C LEU A 79 10.89 -5.54 -27.58
N LEU A 80 10.03 -6.53 -27.82
CA LEU A 80 10.25 -7.57 -28.84
C LEU A 80 10.19 -7.00 -30.26
N THR A 81 9.25 -6.10 -30.55
CA THR A 81 9.14 -5.46 -31.86
C THR A 81 10.38 -4.60 -32.15
N GLY A 82 10.87 -3.83 -31.17
CA GLY A 82 12.13 -3.11 -31.30
C GLY A 82 13.29 -4.05 -31.61
N ALA A 83 13.44 -5.11 -30.81
CA ALA A 83 14.46 -6.14 -30.99
C ALA A 83 14.45 -6.76 -32.40
N VAL A 84 13.28 -7.17 -32.88
CA VAL A 84 13.09 -7.77 -34.21
C VAL A 84 13.39 -6.77 -35.32
N ILE A 85 12.92 -5.52 -35.21
CA ILE A 85 13.22 -4.48 -36.21
C ILE A 85 14.72 -4.24 -36.30
N GLY A 86 15.42 -4.10 -35.15
CA GLY A 86 16.87 -3.93 -35.15
C GLY A 86 17.61 -5.11 -35.77
N PHE A 87 17.15 -6.35 -35.51
CA PHE A 87 17.70 -7.54 -36.15
C PHE A 87 17.46 -7.53 -37.66
N LEU A 88 16.24 -7.22 -38.12
CA LEU A 88 15.90 -7.15 -39.54
C LEU A 88 16.69 -6.06 -40.27
N CYS A 89 16.90 -4.89 -39.65
CA CYS A 89 17.72 -3.82 -40.21
C CYS A 89 19.19 -4.24 -40.32
N GLY A 90 19.75 -4.87 -39.29
CA GLY A 90 21.12 -5.41 -39.34
C GLY A 90 21.28 -6.52 -40.38
N TRP A 91 20.30 -7.42 -40.47
CA TRP A 91 20.23 -8.47 -41.48
C TRP A 91 20.15 -7.90 -42.90
N LEU A 92 19.26 -6.93 -43.11
CA LEU A 92 19.09 -6.26 -44.39
C LEU A 92 20.39 -5.58 -44.82
N LEU A 93 21.05 -4.86 -43.91
CA LEU A 93 22.34 -4.22 -44.19
C LEU A 93 23.41 -5.25 -44.58
N CYS A 94 23.54 -6.35 -43.83
CA CYS A 94 24.48 -7.42 -44.17
C CYS A 94 24.13 -8.06 -45.52
N SER A 95 22.84 -8.24 -45.82
CA SER A 95 22.36 -8.79 -47.09
C SER A 95 22.69 -7.89 -48.27
N LEU A 96 22.51 -6.57 -48.15
CA LEU A 96 22.89 -5.62 -49.21
C LEU A 96 24.40 -5.60 -49.45
N LEU A 97 25.21 -5.75 -48.40
CA LEU A 97 26.67 -5.83 -48.50
C LEU A 97 27.12 -7.12 -49.19
N ASP A 98 26.54 -8.27 -48.82
CA ASP A 98 26.90 -9.59 -49.36
C ASP A 98 26.42 -9.78 -50.81
N ASN A 99 25.30 -9.15 -51.20
CA ASN A 99 24.81 -9.15 -52.59
C ASN A 99 25.49 -8.08 -53.48
N GLY A 100 26.45 -7.31 -52.95
CA GLY A 100 27.21 -6.32 -53.74
C GLY A 100 26.44 -5.04 -54.09
N TYR A 101 25.25 -4.80 -53.53
CA TYR A 101 24.46 -3.59 -53.82
C TYR A 101 25.10 -2.30 -53.30
N LEU A 102 25.87 -2.40 -52.22
CA LEU A 102 26.65 -1.29 -51.66
C LEU A 102 28.08 -1.26 -52.25
N GLY A 103 28.47 -2.24 -53.07
CA GLY A 103 29.83 -2.41 -53.58
C GLY A 103 30.78 -3.04 -52.56
N ASP A 104 32.02 -3.31 -53.02
CA ASP A 104 33.00 -4.11 -52.27
C ASP A 104 33.91 -3.28 -51.34
N TYR A 105 33.57 -2.01 -51.11
CA TYR A 105 34.40 -1.09 -50.32
C TYR A 105 34.62 -1.56 -48.88
N TRP A 106 33.67 -2.29 -48.29
CA TRP A 106 33.76 -2.81 -46.93
C TRP A 106 34.73 -3.99 -46.82
N PHE A 107 35.00 -4.66 -47.94
CA PHE A 107 35.99 -5.74 -48.04
C PHE A 107 37.37 -5.21 -48.46
N TRP A 108 37.45 -3.96 -48.91
CA TRP A 108 38.70 -3.31 -49.30
C TRP A 108 39.80 -3.38 -48.25
N PRO A 109 39.56 -3.16 -46.93
CA PRO A 109 40.60 -3.31 -45.92
C PRO A 109 41.21 -4.73 -45.91
N TRP A 110 40.39 -5.76 -46.16
CA TRP A 110 40.88 -7.13 -46.27
C TRP A 110 41.78 -7.31 -47.49
N PHE A 111 41.41 -6.75 -48.65
CA PHE A 111 42.25 -6.80 -49.85
C PHE A 111 43.59 -6.06 -49.71
N VAL A 112 43.67 -5.03 -48.88
CA VAL A 112 44.92 -4.29 -48.63
C VAL A 112 45.82 -5.00 -47.61
N LEU A 113 45.23 -5.65 -46.60
CA LEU A 113 45.96 -6.29 -45.52
C LEU A 113 46.35 -7.75 -45.84
N ALA A 114 45.57 -8.45 -46.66
CA ALA A 114 45.79 -9.85 -46.98
C ALA A 114 46.56 -10.00 -48.31
N PRO A 115 47.60 -10.85 -48.37
CA PRO A 115 48.27 -11.20 -49.62
C PRO A 115 47.29 -11.76 -50.67
N ASP A 116 47.56 -11.53 -51.96
CA ASP A 116 46.71 -11.97 -53.07
C ASP A 116 46.45 -13.49 -53.10
N SER A 117 47.37 -14.26 -52.54
CA SER A 117 47.25 -15.72 -52.38
C SER A 117 46.15 -16.14 -51.39
N TRP A 118 45.81 -15.29 -50.43
CA TRP A 118 44.74 -15.53 -49.44
C TRP A 118 43.37 -15.09 -49.96
N THR A 119 43.33 -14.08 -50.82
CA THR A 119 42.10 -13.46 -51.32
C THR A 119 41.47 -14.25 -52.47
N HIS A 120 42.28 -14.86 -53.34
CA HIS A 120 41.79 -15.61 -54.52
C HIS A 120 41.58 -17.11 -54.26
N GLY A 121 41.57 -17.55 -52.99
CA GLY A 121 41.29 -18.94 -52.62
C GLY A 121 42.36 -19.97 -53.05
N GLN A 122 43.49 -19.52 -53.61
CA GLN A 122 44.58 -20.39 -54.09
C GLN A 122 45.39 -21.04 -52.94
N ALA A 123 45.13 -20.67 -51.69
CA ALA A 123 45.89 -21.10 -50.51
C ALA A 123 45.14 -22.05 -49.56
N GLY A 124 44.18 -22.84 -50.06
CA GLY A 124 43.51 -23.89 -49.29
C GLY A 124 42.77 -23.37 -48.05
N TRP A 125 43.11 -23.85 -46.84
CA TRP A 125 42.47 -23.43 -45.58
C TRP A 125 42.63 -21.93 -45.28
N LEU A 126 43.64 -21.27 -45.87
CA LEU A 126 43.83 -19.83 -45.71
C LEU A 126 42.71 -19.01 -46.38
N GLY A 127 42.03 -19.57 -47.38
CA GLY A 127 40.79 -19.00 -47.92
C GLY A 127 39.67 -18.90 -46.88
N ALA A 128 39.70 -19.73 -45.81
CA ALA A 128 38.75 -19.65 -44.71
C ALA A 128 38.87 -18.35 -43.89
N LEU A 129 40.05 -17.68 -43.89
CA LEU A 129 40.21 -16.42 -43.16
C LEU A 129 39.33 -15.30 -43.72
N SER A 130 39.03 -15.33 -45.02
CA SER A 130 38.10 -14.38 -45.64
C SER A 130 36.69 -14.48 -45.02
N TYR A 131 36.23 -15.71 -44.77
CA TYR A 131 34.97 -15.97 -44.07
C TYR A 131 35.03 -15.53 -42.61
N VAL A 132 36.16 -15.72 -41.93
CA VAL A 132 36.35 -15.24 -40.54
C VAL A 132 36.27 -13.72 -40.48
N TYR A 133 36.93 -12.99 -41.38
CA TYR A 133 36.82 -11.53 -41.47
C TYR A 133 35.38 -11.09 -41.71
N LYS A 134 34.68 -11.72 -42.66
CA LYS A 134 33.26 -11.44 -42.94
C LYS A 134 32.39 -11.65 -41.71
N TRP A 135 32.58 -12.77 -41.00
CA TRP A 135 31.87 -13.05 -39.76
C TRP A 135 32.14 -12.03 -38.66
N LEU A 136 33.39 -11.60 -38.48
CA LEU A 136 33.76 -10.57 -37.50
C LEU A 136 33.13 -9.21 -37.84
N PHE A 137 33.12 -8.84 -39.12
CA PHE A 137 32.52 -7.59 -39.58
C PHE A 137 30.99 -7.59 -39.34
N PHE A 138 30.29 -8.66 -39.73
CA PHE A 138 28.86 -8.80 -39.46
C PHE A 138 28.57 -8.89 -37.96
N ALA A 139 29.37 -9.60 -37.18
CA ALA A 139 29.24 -9.62 -35.72
C ALA A 139 29.36 -8.22 -35.12
N GLY A 140 30.25 -7.37 -35.64
CA GLY A 140 30.37 -5.97 -35.26
C GLY A 140 29.09 -5.17 -35.55
N ILE A 141 28.50 -5.34 -36.74
CA ILE A 141 27.21 -4.71 -37.09
C ILE A 141 26.11 -5.17 -36.13
N PHE A 142 25.97 -6.48 -35.90
CA PHE A 142 24.99 -7.02 -34.97
C PHE A 142 25.23 -6.58 -33.52
N ALA A 143 26.47 -6.34 -33.11
CA ALA A 143 26.78 -5.79 -31.78
C ALA A 143 26.30 -4.34 -31.64
N ILE A 144 26.49 -3.49 -32.67
CA ILE A 144 26.00 -2.11 -32.69
C ILE A 144 24.47 -2.09 -32.68
N PHE A 145 23.84 -2.88 -33.56
CA PHE A 145 22.38 -2.98 -33.61
C PHE A 145 21.80 -3.60 -32.33
N GLY A 146 22.47 -4.59 -31.72
CA GLY A 146 22.07 -5.16 -30.43
C GLY A 146 22.12 -4.13 -29.30
N LYS A 147 23.12 -3.24 -29.33
CA LYS A 147 23.23 -2.12 -28.37
C LYS A 147 22.11 -1.09 -28.55
N ILE A 148 21.72 -0.79 -29.80
CA ILE A 148 20.64 0.16 -30.11
C ILE A 148 19.25 -0.46 -29.84
N SER A 149 19.09 -1.75 -30.10
CA SER A 149 17.82 -2.46 -30.10
C SER A 149 17.37 -2.98 -28.73
N ARG A 150 17.92 -2.41 -27.65
CA ARG A 150 17.60 -2.78 -26.26
C ARG A 150 17.76 -4.29 -25.98
N TRP A 151 18.64 -4.97 -26.71
CA TRP A 151 18.87 -6.42 -26.56
C TRP A 151 19.42 -6.78 -25.18
N GLY A 152 20.16 -5.85 -24.53
CA GLY A 152 20.56 -6.00 -23.13
C GLY A 152 19.38 -6.11 -22.16
N GLU A 153 18.25 -5.46 -22.47
CA GLU A 153 17.01 -5.54 -21.69
C GLU A 153 16.33 -6.90 -21.87
N VAL A 154 16.35 -7.44 -23.10
CA VAL A 154 15.87 -8.80 -23.43
C VAL A 154 16.69 -9.84 -22.69
N TRP A 155 18.03 -9.75 -22.74
CA TRP A 155 18.92 -10.69 -22.04
C TRP A 155 18.82 -10.58 -20.52
N ARG A 156 18.57 -9.39 -19.97
CA ARG A 156 18.31 -9.23 -18.54
C ARG A 156 16.96 -9.85 -18.13
N ARG A 157 15.97 -9.86 -19.02
CA ARG A 157 14.60 -10.34 -18.76
C ARG A 157 14.38 -11.84 -19.07
N PHE A 158 15.06 -12.38 -20.08
CA PHE A 158 14.86 -13.76 -20.56
C PHE A 158 16.14 -14.60 -20.50
N GLY A 159 17.28 -14.00 -20.16
CA GLY A 159 18.55 -14.70 -20.02
C GLY A 159 18.72 -15.42 -18.67
N PRO A 160 19.92 -15.97 -18.43
CA PRO A 160 20.26 -16.76 -17.24
C PRO A 160 19.90 -16.13 -15.87
N PRO A 161 20.01 -14.80 -15.65
CA PRO A 161 19.67 -14.21 -14.35
C PRO A 161 18.17 -14.19 -14.06
N ALA A 162 17.29 -14.22 -15.07
CA ALA A 162 15.85 -14.33 -14.88
C ALA A 162 15.43 -15.74 -14.45
N TRP A 163 16.15 -16.77 -14.93
CA TRP A 163 15.93 -18.16 -14.51
C TRP A 163 16.37 -18.42 -13.06
N ARG A 164 17.31 -17.63 -12.54
CA ARG A 164 17.76 -17.73 -11.14
C ARG A 164 16.84 -17.03 -10.13
N ARG A 165 15.86 -16.24 -10.60
CA ARG A 165 15.00 -15.41 -9.73
C ARG A 165 13.58 -15.95 -9.58
N ALA A 166 13.44 -17.27 -9.57
CA ALA A 166 12.23 -17.94 -9.09
C ALA A 166 12.35 -18.16 -7.58
N VAL A 167 12.40 -17.07 -6.81
CA VAL A 167 12.07 -17.13 -5.37
C VAL A 167 10.55 -16.98 -5.31
N PRO A 168 9.81 -17.90 -4.67
CA PRO A 168 8.35 -17.83 -4.63
C PRO A 168 7.92 -16.51 -3.99
N ALA A 169 7.04 -15.79 -4.72
CA ALA A 169 6.42 -14.57 -4.25
C ALA A 169 5.78 -14.84 -2.88
N HIS A 170 6.16 -14.07 -1.87
CA HIS A 170 5.52 -14.14 -0.57
C HIS A 170 4.09 -13.61 -0.72
N GLU A 171 3.14 -14.53 -0.74
CA GLU A 171 1.73 -14.23 -0.83
C GLU A 171 1.34 -13.36 0.38
N PRO A 172 0.59 -12.26 0.19
CA PRO A 172 0.14 -11.44 1.30
C PRO A 172 -0.60 -12.32 2.31
N PRO A 173 -0.32 -12.20 3.61
CA PRO A 173 -1.02 -13.00 4.60
C PRO A 173 -2.53 -12.75 4.46
N PRO A 174 -3.36 -13.81 4.57
CA PRO A 174 -4.80 -13.68 4.43
C PRO A 174 -5.31 -12.62 5.40
N ALA A 175 -6.23 -11.78 4.93
CA ALA A 175 -6.95 -10.86 5.79
C ALA A 175 -7.50 -11.65 6.99
N PRO A 176 -7.35 -11.19 8.23
CA PRO A 176 -7.87 -11.91 9.38
C PRO A 176 -9.36 -12.14 9.17
N GLU A 177 -9.79 -13.40 9.09
CA GLU A 177 -11.19 -13.81 8.87
C GLU A 177 -12.14 -13.26 9.95
N GLN A 178 -11.59 -12.79 11.09
CA GLN A 178 -12.35 -12.30 12.24
C GLN A 178 -11.89 -10.88 12.58
N ASP A 179 -12.84 -9.96 12.71
CA ASP A 179 -12.58 -8.55 13.05
C ASP A 179 -11.85 -8.45 14.40
N PRO A 180 -10.65 -7.88 14.46
CA PRO A 180 -9.90 -7.73 15.70
C PRO A 180 -10.66 -6.97 16.80
N ALA A 181 -11.61 -6.09 16.40
CA ALA A 181 -12.47 -5.36 17.33
C ALA A 181 -13.38 -6.25 18.19
N GLU A 182 -13.58 -7.50 17.78
CA GLU A 182 -14.44 -8.44 18.45
C GLU A 182 -13.74 -9.34 19.47
N TRP A 183 -12.43 -9.16 19.66
CA TRP A 183 -11.64 -9.91 20.65
C TRP A 183 -11.78 -11.44 20.52
N PRO A 184 -11.50 -12.04 19.35
CA PRO A 184 -11.70 -13.47 19.11
C PRO A 184 -10.93 -14.35 20.11
N GLN A 185 -9.75 -13.91 20.55
CA GLN A 185 -8.97 -14.59 21.59
C GLN A 185 -9.67 -14.69 22.96
N LEU A 186 -10.49 -13.69 23.35
CA LEU A 186 -11.25 -13.77 24.61
C LEU A 186 -12.42 -14.75 24.47
N ARG A 187 -13.12 -14.72 23.34
CA ARG A 187 -14.23 -15.64 23.06
C ARG A 187 -13.78 -17.10 23.01
N ALA A 188 -12.65 -17.35 22.35
CA ALA A 188 -12.05 -18.69 22.28
C ALA A 188 -11.67 -19.25 23.66
N ALA A 189 -11.35 -18.37 24.61
CA ALA A 189 -11.03 -18.73 25.99
C ALA A 189 -12.25 -18.77 26.93
N GLY A 190 -13.47 -18.58 26.41
CA GLY A 190 -14.71 -18.63 27.18
C GLY A 190 -15.12 -17.31 27.85
N ALA A 191 -14.35 -16.22 27.71
CA ALA A 191 -14.67 -14.90 28.23
C ALA A 191 -15.55 -14.09 27.24
N VAL A 192 -16.67 -14.68 26.82
CA VAL A 192 -17.55 -14.13 25.77
C VAL A 192 -18.17 -12.80 26.21
N ASP A 193 -18.70 -12.72 27.44
CA ASP A 193 -19.36 -11.50 27.95
C ASP A 193 -18.39 -10.31 28.03
N ALA A 194 -17.13 -10.56 28.41
CA ALA A 194 -16.09 -9.54 28.42
C ALA A 194 -15.74 -9.09 27.00
N ALA A 195 -15.65 -10.02 26.04
CA ALA A 195 -15.41 -9.68 24.63
C ALA A 195 -16.56 -8.83 24.05
N GLU A 196 -17.82 -9.18 24.34
CA GLU A 196 -18.99 -8.43 23.90
C GLU A 196 -19.03 -7.02 24.49
N ARG A 197 -18.74 -6.89 25.79
CA ARG A 197 -18.67 -5.59 26.45
C ARG A 197 -17.62 -4.68 25.80
N LEU A 198 -16.42 -5.21 25.55
CA LEU A 198 -15.34 -4.45 24.93
C LEU A 198 -15.66 -4.08 23.47
N ALA A 199 -16.25 -5.00 22.71
CA ALA A 199 -16.69 -4.73 21.34
C ALA A 199 -17.78 -3.64 21.30
N ALA A 200 -18.71 -3.64 22.25
CA ALA A 200 -19.72 -2.59 22.39
C ALA A 200 -19.09 -1.23 22.70
N GLU A 201 -18.11 -1.16 23.60
CA GLU A 201 -17.42 0.08 23.93
C GLU A 201 -16.51 0.59 22.81
N ALA A 202 -15.89 -0.31 22.04
CA ALA A 202 -15.18 0.04 20.82
C ALA A 202 -16.09 0.70 19.78
N ARG A 203 -17.28 0.13 19.54
CA ARG A 203 -18.28 0.72 18.63
C ARG A 203 -18.84 2.04 19.16
N ALA A 204 -19.02 2.16 20.48
CA ALA A 204 -19.50 3.37 21.13
C ALA A 204 -18.44 4.48 21.27
N GLY A 205 -17.22 4.29 20.74
CA GLY A 205 -16.15 5.29 20.82
C GLY A 205 -15.57 5.52 22.22
N LYS A 206 -15.89 4.63 23.17
CA LYS A 206 -15.40 4.72 24.55
C LYS A 206 -13.99 4.15 24.72
N MET A 207 -13.52 3.37 23.75
CA MET A 207 -12.24 2.66 23.80
C MET A 207 -11.18 3.36 22.93
N ARG A 208 -9.99 3.56 23.51
CA ARG A 208 -8.83 4.19 22.85
C ARG A 208 -7.74 3.16 22.52
N ASP A 209 -6.73 3.58 21.77
CA ASP A 209 -5.55 2.76 21.45
C ASP A 209 -4.79 2.30 22.70
N VAL A 210 -4.68 3.15 23.72
CA VAL A 210 -4.09 2.82 25.03
C VAL A 210 -4.90 1.76 25.76
N ASP A 211 -6.22 1.91 25.78
CA ASP A 211 -7.12 0.95 26.43
C ASP A 211 -6.98 -0.43 25.78
N HIS A 212 -6.96 -0.50 24.44
CA HIS A 212 -6.72 -1.74 23.71
C HIS A 212 -5.38 -2.39 24.08
N ALA A 213 -4.30 -1.60 24.11
CA ALA A 213 -2.97 -2.09 24.44
C ALA A 213 -2.89 -2.60 25.89
N ARG A 214 -3.52 -1.88 26.83
CA ARG A 214 -3.57 -2.23 28.26
C ARG A 214 -4.34 -3.52 28.50
N ILE A 215 -5.52 -3.65 27.90
CA ILE A 215 -6.34 -4.87 28.00
C ILE A 215 -5.64 -6.04 27.32
N SER A 216 -5.01 -5.83 26.16
CA SER A 216 -4.21 -6.86 25.49
C SER A 216 -3.03 -7.33 26.36
N ARG A 217 -2.37 -6.41 27.06
CA ARG A 217 -1.29 -6.74 28.02
C ARG A 217 -1.83 -7.54 29.21
N ALA A 218 -2.96 -7.13 29.78
CA ALA A 218 -3.61 -7.84 30.88
C ALA A 218 -4.01 -9.26 30.46
N TRP A 219 -4.57 -9.41 29.25
CA TRP A 219 -4.89 -10.69 28.64
C TRP A 219 -3.67 -11.61 28.46
N GLN A 220 -2.55 -11.06 27.97
CA GLN A 220 -1.29 -11.81 27.90
C GLN A 220 -0.84 -12.31 29.29
N GLY A 221 -1.05 -11.51 30.34
CA GLY A 221 -0.79 -11.93 31.73
C GLY A 221 -1.71 -13.06 32.21
N VAL A 222 -2.97 -13.07 31.80
CA VAL A 222 -3.88 -14.21 32.05
C VAL A 222 -3.39 -15.46 31.33
N ARG A 223 -2.99 -15.33 30.05
CA ARG A 223 -2.44 -16.44 29.26
C ARG A 223 -1.14 -17.00 29.82
N SER A 224 -0.32 -16.17 30.47
CA SER A 224 0.90 -16.62 31.14
C SER A 224 0.67 -17.13 32.56
N GLY A 225 -0.58 -17.22 33.04
CA GLY A 225 -0.94 -17.68 34.38
C GLY A 225 -0.67 -16.68 35.50
N ARG A 226 -0.33 -15.42 35.18
CA ARG A 226 -0.03 -14.38 36.18
C ARG A 226 -1.29 -13.81 36.84
N PHE A 227 -2.41 -13.85 36.13
CA PHE A 227 -3.72 -13.39 36.61
C PHE A 227 -4.78 -14.46 36.32
N GLY A 228 -5.77 -14.57 37.21
CA GLY A 228 -6.91 -15.47 36.99
C GLY A 228 -7.86 -14.94 35.91
N LEU A 229 -8.38 -15.83 35.08
CA LEU A 229 -9.37 -15.49 34.05
C LEU A 229 -10.62 -14.82 34.63
N ALA A 230 -11.11 -15.32 35.78
CA ALA A 230 -12.28 -14.78 36.46
C ALA A 230 -12.06 -13.34 36.95
N THR A 231 -10.89 -13.05 37.51
CA THR A 231 -10.52 -11.69 37.97
C THR A 231 -10.46 -10.71 36.81
N PHE A 232 -9.85 -11.11 35.70
CA PHE A 232 -9.80 -10.30 34.49
C PHE A 232 -11.20 -10.04 33.92
N THR A 233 -12.02 -11.10 33.80
CA THR A 233 -13.38 -10.99 33.26
C THR A 233 -14.25 -10.09 34.14
N GLY A 234 -14.18 -10.25 35.48
CA GLY A 234 -14.89 -9.39 36.42
C GLY A 234 -14.52 -7.91 36.30
N ALA A 235 -13.21 -7.61 36.20
CA ALA A 235 -12.74 -6.23 36.01
C ALA A 235 -13.23 -5.62 34.69
N VAL A 236 -13.21 -6.38 33.59
CA VAL A 236 -13.72 -5.92 32.29
C VAL A 236 -15.24 -5.72 32.29
N LEU A 237 -16.00 -6.58 32.98
CA LEU A 237 -17.44 -6.40 33.09
C LEU A 237 -17.83 -5.19 33.94
N GLN A 238 -17.05 -4.89 34.98
CA GLN A 238 -17.29 -3.74 35.85
C GLN A 238 -16.89 -2.41 35.19
N ASP A 239 -15.67 -2.33 34.67
CA ASP A 239 -15.04 -1.06 34.23
C ASP A 239 -14.93 -0.92 32.71
N GLY A 240 -15.24 -1.97 31.94
CA GLY A 240 -15.20 -1.93 30.47
C GLY A 240 -13.81 -1.68 29.90
N ALA A 241 -13.70 -0.77 28.95
CA ALA A 241 -12.44 -0.35 28.33
C ALA A 241 -11.50 0.35 29.34
N ALA A 242 -12.03 0.88 30.44
CA ALA A 242 -11.23 1.49 31.50
C ALA A 242 -10.59 0.45 32.43
N ALA A 243 -10.89 -0.84 32.28
CA ALA A 243 -10.33 -1.88 33.13
C ALA A 243 -8.80 -1.96 33.09
N CYS A 244 -8.25 -2.62 34.12
CA CYS A 244 -6.82 -2.92 34.26
C CYS A 244 -5.92 -1.68 34.25
N LEU A 245 -6.35 -0.56 34.87
CA LEU A 245 -5.56 0.66 34.98
C LEU A 245 -4.20 0.42 35.62
N HIS A 246 -3.22 1.23 35.21
CA HIS A 246 -1.93 1.30 35.87
C HIS A 246 -2.10 1.92 37.27
N PRO A 247 -1.24 1.59 38.27
CA PRO A 247 -1.30 2.18 39.61
C PRO A 247 -1.24 3.72 39.66
N SER A 248 -0.80 4.36 38.58
CA SER A 248 -0.82 5.82 38.44
C SER A 248 -2.22 6.41 38.31
N GLY A 249 -3.27 5.61 38.07
CA GLY A 249 -4.65 6.07 37.87
C GLY A 249 -4.91 6.79 36.54
N GLU A 250 -3.87 7.30 35.89
CA GLU A 250 -3.93 7.94 34.59
C GLU A 250 -4.35 6.95 33.49
N ARG A 251 -5.43 7.31 32.79
CA ARG A 251 -5.99 6.51 31.69
C ARG A 251 -5.27 6.76 30.36
N ASP A 252 -4.87 8.01 30.13
CA ASP A 252 -4.19 8.45 28.91
C ASP A 252 -3.08 9.44 29.23
N LEU A 253 -2.14 9.58 28.29
CA LEU A 253 -1.05 10.54 28.39
C LEU A 253 -1.45 11.87 27.71
N PRO A 254 -1.26 13.04 28.37
CA PRO A 254 -1.77 14.34 27.90
C PRO A 254 -1.11 14.86 26.61
N ALA A 255 0.07 14.35 26.22
CA ALA A 255 0.71 14.72 24.97
C ALA A 255 1.55 13.57 24.40
N ARG A 256 1.44 13.33 23.09
CA ARG A 256 2.33 12.43 22.35
C ARG A 256 3.16 13.26 21.38
N LEU A 257 4.48 13.24 21.58
CA LEU A 257 5.43 13.96 20.72
C LEU A 257 5.61 13.29 19.34
N ALA A 258 5.38 11.97 19.26
CA ALA A 258 5.54 11.18 18.04
C ALA A 258 4.31 10.31 17.76
N ARG A 259 4.18 9.84 16.52
CA ARG A 259 3.11 8.91 16.15
C ARG A 259 3.49 7.48 16.58
N HIS A 260 2.66 6.86 17.41
CA HIS A 260 2.87 5.53 17.96
C HIS A 260 1.84 4.54 17.39
N ASP A 261 2.26 3.30 17.17
CA ASP A 261 1.36 2.17 16.88
C ASP A 261 1.49 1.19 18.03
N LEU A 262 0.61 1.32 19.02
CA LEU A 262 0.65 0.50 20.24
C LEU A 262 0.36 -0.97 19.98
N LEU A 263 -0.22 -1.31 18.83
CA LEU A 263 -0.51 -2.69 18.45
C LEU A 263 0.77 -3.45 18.05
N THR A 264 1.72 -2.75 17.41
CA THR A 264 3.04 -3.29 17.05
C THR A 264 4.16 -2.82 17.97
N GLY A 265 3.87 -1.89 18.89
CA GLY A 265 4.86 -1.28 19.77
C GLY A 265 5.83 -0.35 19.04
N GLN A 266 5.44 0.17 17.87
CA GLN A 266 6.30 0.98 17.03
C GLN A 266 6.14 2.49 17.31
N VAL A 267 7.24 3.24 17.13
CA VAL A 267 7.24 4.71 17.12
C VAL A 267 7.75 5.21 15.78
N ARG A 268 7.00 6.10 15.13
CA ARG A 268 7.40 6.70 13.86
C ARG A 268 8.32 7.89 14.14
N LEU A 269 9.60 7.72 13.80
CA LEU A 269 10.62 8.76 13.96
C LEU A 269 10.65 9.75 12.80
N GLY A 270 10.36 9.29 11.58
CA GLY A 270 10.42 10.13 10.39
C GLY A 270 10.12 9.35 9.11
N THR A 271 10.57 9.89 7.98
CA THR A 271 10.56 9.23 6.67
C THR A 271 11.95 9.36 6.07
N THR A 272 12.47 8.29 5.51
CA THR A 272 13.72 8.30 4.74
C THR A 272 13.42 7.99 3.28
N ALA A 273 14.22 8.55 2.38
CA ALA A 273 14.28 8.05 1.02
C ALA A 273 15.00 6.69 1.03
N ASP A 274 14.50 5.77 0.22
CA ASP A 274 15.15 4.48 -0.04
C ASP A 274 16.16 4.71 -1.17
N ASP A 275 17.40 5.04 -0.81
CA ASP A 275 18.50 5.33 -1.74
C ASP A 275 19.55 4.21 -1.62
N ALA A 276 19.85 3.55 -2.74
CA ALA A 276 20.76 2.40 -2.81
C ALA A 276 22.23 2.81 -3.02
N ARG A 277 22.59 4.05 -2.71
CA ARG A 277 23.94 4.61 -2.91
C ARG A 277 25.04 3.82 -2.21
#